data_AF-A0A8H7Y6M1-F1
#
_entry.id   AF-A0A8H7Y6M1-F1
#
_cell.length_a   1.000
_cell.length_b   1.000
_cell.length_c   1.000
_cell.angle_alpha   90.00
_cell.angle_beta   90.00
_cell.angle_gamma   90.00
#
_symmetry.space_group_name_H-M   'P 1'
#
loop_
_entity.id
_entity.type
_entity.pdbx_description
1 polymer ?
#
loop_
_entity_poly.entity_id
_entity_poly.type
_entity_poly.pdbx_seq_one_letter_code
_entity_poly.pdbx_strand_id
1 'polypeptide(L)'
;MPPPSNSPALNLIVLPEPFFVVKLQPGEEIPPCIFRDLTHGRGGFFSVTRTTEEVSLVGEAYKSMPASYKEQSTWMCIKVQGPMEHNLTGILASLTAPLKVSKVPIFALST
;
A
#
# COMPACT_ATOMS: atom_id res chain seq x y z
N MET A 1 -11.11 8.53 -30.89
CA MET A 1 -10.22 7.80 -29.96
C MET A 1 -11.04 6.66 -29.39
N PRO A 2 -10.69 5.39 -29.63
CA PRO A 2 -11.40 4.28 -28.98
C PRO A 2 -11.36 4.49 -27.45
N PRO A 3 -12.40 4.10 -26.71
CA PRO A 3 -12.38 4.23 -25.25
C PRO A 3 -11.13 3.51 -24.71
N PRO A 4 -10.41 4.10 -23.73
CA PRO A 4 -9.33 3.39 -23.07
C PRO A 4 -9.96 2.14 -22.47
N SER A 5 -9.53 0.97 -22.96
CA SER A 5 -9.94 -0.38 -22.57
C SER A 5 -10.83 -0.49 -21.32
N ASN A 6 -11.97 -1.20 -21.40
CA ASN A 6 -12.87 -1.48 -20.27
C ASN A 6 -12.26 -2.38 -19.16
N SER A 7 -10.95 -2.56 -19.14
CA SER A 7 -10.26 -3.37 -18.14
C SER A 7 -10.35 -2.70 -16.77
N PRO A 8 -10.81 -3.40 -15.72
CA PRO A 8 -10.79 -2.88 -14.35
C PRO A 8 -9.38 -2.56 -13.87
N ALA A 9 -8.34 -3.14 -14.50
CA ALA A 9 -6.94 -2.79 -14.24
C ALA A 9 -6.59 -1.32 -14.58
N LEU A 10 -7.45 -0.61 -15.31
CA LEU A 10 -7.22 0.78 -15.72
C LEU A 10 -8.00 1.79 -14.87
N ASN A 11 -8.87 1.33 -13.96
CA ASN A 11 -9.58 2.21 -13.04
C ASN A 11 -8.70 2.44 -11.80
N LEU A 12 -7.81 3.42 -11.89
CA LEU A 12 -6.81 3.69 -10.86
C LEU A 12 -7.12 4.98 -10.10
N ILE A 13 -6.99 4.93 -8.78
CA ILE A 13 -7.14 6.08 -7.89
C ILE A 13 -5.81 6.29 -7.17
N VAL A 14 -5.24 7.48 -7.32
CA VAL A 14 -4.10 7.90 -6.49
C VAL A 14 -4.65 8.41 -5.17
N LEU A 15 -4.24 7.80 -4.06
CA LEU A 15 -4.62 8.27 -2.74
C LEU A 15 -3.83 9.54 -2.39
N PRO A 16 -4.46 10.52 -1.71
CA PRO A 16 -3.88 11.85 -1.54
C PRO A 16 -2.74 11.87 -0.52
N GLU A 17 -2.80 11.02 0.50
CA GLU A 17 -1.81 10.99 1.57
C GLU A 17 -0.62 10.09 1.21
N PRO A 18 0.61 10.47 1.60
CA PRO A 18 1.77 9.60 1.46
C PRO A 18 1.68 8.43 2.43
N PHE A 19 2.38 7.35 2.10
CA PHE A 19 2.37 6.09 2.84
C PHE A 19 3.75 5.82 3.44
N PHE A 20 3.76 5.33 4.68
CA PHE A 20 4.95 4.73 5.27
C PHE A 20 5.00 3.23 4.95
N VAL A 21 6.21 2.72 4.75
CA VAL A 21 6.50 1.29 4.66
C VAL A 21 7.67 1.03 5.60
N VAL A 22 7.38 0.38 6.73
CA VAL A 22 8.36 0.12 7.80
C VAL A 22 8.54 -1.38 7.95
N LYS A 23 9.80 -1.81 7.96
CA LYS A 23 10.19 -3.19 8.29
C LYS A 23 10.67 -3.25 9.74
N LEU A 24 10.07 -4.14 10.52
CA LEU A 24 10.51 -4.49 11.86
C LEU A 24 11.17 -5.87 11.87
N GLN A 25 12.27 -6.00 12.61
CA GLN A 25 12.97 -7.27 12.80
C GLN A 25 12.19 -8.23 13.73
N PRO A 26 12.45 -9.54 13.66
CA PRO A 26 11.86 -10.48 14.61
C PRO A 26 12.16 -10.08 16.06
N GLY A 27 11.11 -9.87 16.85
CA GLY A 27 11.22 -9.47 18.25
C GLY A 27 11.17 -7.96 18.50
N GLU A 28 11.20 -7.13 17.46
CA GLU A 28 10.91 -5.70 17.62
C GLU A 28 9.42 -5.48 17.89
N GLU A 29 9.14 -4.59 18.84
CA GLU A 29 7.77 -4.26 19.21
C GLU A 29 7.20 -3.17 18.29
N ILE A 30 5.93 -3.34 17.89
CA ILE A 30 5.19 -2.28 17.23
C ILE A 30 4.88 -1.22 18.29
N PRO A 31 5.23 0.08 18.09
CA PRO A 31 4.91 1.13 19.04
C PRO A 31 3.40 1.13 19.37
N PRO A 32 3.00 1.21 20.65
CA PRO A 32 1.59 1.09 21.02
C PRO A 32 0.66 2.11 20.35
N CYS A 33 1.16 3.29 19.99
CA CYS A 33 0.38 4.26 19.20
C CYS A 33 0.10 3.75 17.79
N ILE A 34 1.12 3.23 17.08
CA ILE A 34 0.98 2.65 15.75
C ILE A 34 0.08 1.41 15.77
N PHE A 35 0.23 0.54 16.76
CA PHE A 35 -0.62 -0.64 16.88
C PHE A 35 -2.10 -0.26 17.11
N ARG A 36 -2.37 0.80 17.88
CA ARG A 36 -3.73 1.32 18.07
C ARG A 36 -4.35 1.88 16.80
N ASP A 37 -3.55 2.32 15.84
CA ASP A 37 -4.07 2.82 14.56
C ASP A 37 -4.76 1.72 13.73
N LEU A 38 -4.47 0.43 14.00
CA LEU A 38 -5.17 -0.68 13.34
C LEU A 38 -6.68 -0.69 13.59
N THR A 39 -7.09 -0.28 14.78
CA THR A 39 -8.50 -0.35 15.20
C THR A 39 -9.12 1.02 15.44
N HIS A 40 -8.30 2.04 15.68
CA HIS A 40 -8.74 3.40 16.02
C HIS A 40 -8.11 4.46 15.12
N GLY A 41 -7.47 4.05 14.03
CA GLY A 41 -6.65 4.91 13.17
C GLY A 41 -7.41 6.07 12.55
N ARG A 42 -6.63 7.09 12.18
CA ARG A 42 -7.12 8.32 11.52
C ARG A 42 -6.99 8.30 10.00
N GLY A 43 -6.42 7.24 9.42
CA GLY A 43 -6.22 7.05 7.98
C GLY A 43 -7.17 6.00 7.39
N GLY A 44 -7.27 5.96 6.06
CA GLY A 44 -8.16 5.04 5.32
C GLY A 44 -7.60 3.62 5.15
N PHE A 45 -6.27 3.45 5.17
CA PHE A 45 -5.60 2.17 4.94
C PHE A 45 -4.48 1.90 5.95
N PHE A 46 -4.45 0.66 6.46
CA PHE A 46 -3.36 0.13 7.27
C PHE A 46 -3.21 -1.38 7.02
N SER A 47 -1.99 -1.87 6.86
CA SER A 47 -1.65 -3.28 6.69
C SER A 47 -0.50 -3.67 7.62
N VAL A 48 -0.65 -4.84 8.25
CA VAL A 48 0.39 -5.50 9.05
C VAL A 48 0.57 -6.89 8.48
N THR A 49 1.78 -7.18 8.02
CA THR A 49 2.12 -8.49 7.48
C THR A 49 3.27 -9.06 8.31
N ARG A 50 3.02 -10.19 8.97
CA ARG A 50 4.06 -10.95 9.67
C ARG A 50 4.51 -12.12 8.79
N THR A 51 5.82 -12.26 8.64
CA THR A 51 6.45 -13.48 8.12
C THR A 51 7.33 -14.12 9.20
N THR A 52 8.04 -15.17 8.85
CA THR A 52 9.10 -15.73 9.72
C THR A 52 10.33 -14.83 9.81
N GLU A 53 10.49 -13.90 8.87
CA GLU A 53 11.68 -13.06 8.73
C GLU A 53 11.48 -11.64 9.25
N GLU A 54 10.25 -11.12 9.27
CA GLU A 54 9.98 -9.74 9.64
C GLU A 54 8.50 -9.48 9.98
N VAL A 55 8.24 -8.26 10.44
CA VAL A 55 6.90 -7.65 10.39
C VAL A 55 6.96 -6.39 9.53
N SER A 56 6.21 -6.35 8.43
CA SER A 56 6.03 -5.15 7.62
C SER A 56 4.79 -4.38 8.06
N LEU A 57 4.92 -3.08 8.24
CA LEU A 57 3.85 -2.14 8.55
C LEU A 57 3.70 -1.17 7.39
N VAL A 58 2.49 -1.04 6.86
CA VAL A 58 2.17 -0.10 5.78
C VAL A 58 0.93 0.67 6.14
N GLY A 59 0.97 2.01 6.03
CA GLY A 59 -0.19 2.83 6.34
C GLY A 59 -0.07 4.25 5.83
N GLU A 60 -1.21 4.94 5.83
CA GLU A 60 -1.28 6.37 5.50
C GLU A 60 -0.58 7.21 6.56
N ALA A 61 0.20 8.19 6.11
CA ALA A 61 0.80 9.18 6.99
C ALA A 61 -0.28 10.08 7.60
N TYR A 62 -0.06 10.50 8.84
CA TYR A 62 -0.96 11.43 9.52
C TYR A 62 -0.19 12.37 10.45
N LYS A 63 -0.79 13.52 10.77
CA LYS A 63 -0.08 14.64 11.43
C LYS A 63 0.57 14.28 12.78
N SER A 64 -0.07 13.40 13.57
CA SER A 64 0.36 13.04 14.93
C SER A 64 1.13 11.74 15.04
N MET A 65 1.61 11.17 13.92
CA MET A 65 2.38 9.93 13.93
C MET A 65 3.80 10.15 14.49
N PRO A 66 4.46 9.11 15.03
CA PRO A 66 5.86 9.17 15.44
C PRO A 66 6.78 9.65 14.31
N ALA A 67 7.80 10.45 14.65
CA ALA A 67 8.72 11.04 13.67
C ALA A 67 9.41 9.98 12.80
N SER A 68 9.84 8.86 13.40
CA SER A 68 10.49 7.75 12.69
C SER A 68 9.63 7.11 11.60
N TYR A 69 8.31 7.09 11.77
CA TYR A 69 7.38 6.59 10.75
C TYR A 69 7.08 7.67 9.72
N LYS A 70 6.97 8.93 10.15
CA LYS A 70 6.75 10.08 9.25
C LYS A 70 7.89 10.25 8.26
N GLU A 71 9.13 10.06 8.70
CA GLU A 71 10.32 10.11 7.84
C GLU A 71 10.33 8.98 6.80
N GLN A 72 9.66 7.87 7.09
CA GLN A 72 9.48 6.75 6.16
C GLN A 72 8.26 6.90 5.23
N SER A 73 7.46 7.96 5.40
CA SER A 73 6.29 8.26 4.57
C SER A 73 6.67 8.85 3.20
N THR A 74 7.31 8.02 2.38
CA THR A 74 7.88 8.41 1.07
C THR A 74 7.15 7.81 -0.12
N TRP A 75 6.17 6.93 0.12
CA TRP A 75 5.43 6.22 -0.92
C TRP A 75 4.14 6.95 -1.27
N MET A 76 3.68 6.81 -2.51
CA MET A 76 2.33 7.17 -2.93
C MET A 76 1.57 5.91 -3.29
N CYS A 77 0.30 5.81 -2.87
CA CYS A 77 -0.52 4.63 -3.13
C CYS A 77 -1.40 4.81 -4.36
N ILE A 78 -1.35 3.82 -5.26
CA ILE A 78 -2.29 3.66 -6.37
C ILE A 78 -3.21 2.49 -6.03
N LYS A 79 -4.49 2.80 -5.82
CA LYS A 79 -5.55 1.82 -5.58
C LYS A 79 -6.24 1.47 -6.89
N VAL A 80 -6.42 0.18 -7.15
CA VAL A 80 -7.34 -0.29 -8.20
C VAL A 80 -8.76 -0.18 -7.69
N GLN A 81 -9.62 0.53 -8.40
CA GLN A 81 -11.02 0.73 -8.03
C GLN A 81 -11.80 -0.58 -8.18
N GLY A 82 -12.44 -1.03 -7.09
CA GLY A 82 -13.25 -2.25 -7.03
C GLY A 82 -14.76 -2.00 -6.90
N PRO A 83 -15.59 -3.06 -6.81
CA PRO A 83 -15.20 -4.43 -6.49
C PRO A 83 -14.60 -5.19 -7.68
N MET A 84 -13.55 -5.95 -7.42
CA MET A 84 -12.95 -6.84 -8.42
C MET A 84 -13.58 -8.22 -8.29
N GLU A 85 -14.01 -8.81 -9.41
CA GLU A 85 -14.43 -10.22 -9.40
C GLU A 85 -13.22 -11.12 -9.10
N HIS A 86 -13.41 -12.12 -8.23
CA HIS A 86 -12.33 -13.01 -7.77
C HIS A 86 -11.73 -13.91 -8.87
N ASN A 87 -12.35 -13.96 -10.05
CA ASN A 87 -11.91 -14.74 -11.21
C ASN A 87 -10.95 -13.97 -12.14
N LEU A 88 -10.66 -12.69 -11.85
CA LEU A 88 -9.84 -11.85 -12.71
C LEU A 88 -8.37 -12.24 -12.62
N THR A 89 -7.78 -12.62 -13.76
CA THR A 89 -6.35 -12.95 -13.87
C THR A 89 -5.58 -11.84 -14.59
N GLY A 90 -4.32 -11.63 -14.21
CA GLY A 90 -3.40 -10.76 -14.95
C GLY A 90 -3.51 -9.26 -14.64
N ILE A 91 -4.29 -8.85 -13.63
CA ILE A 91 -4.40 -7.44 -13.22
C ILE A 91 -3.06 -6.90 -12.76
N LEU A 92 -2.41 -7.55 -11.79
CA LEU A 92 -1.07 -7.15 -11.34
C LEU A 92 -0.05 -7.20 -12.48
N ALA A 93 -0.09 -8.21 -13.34
CA ALA A 93 0.81 -8.27 -14.51
C ALA A 93 0.63 -7.05 -15.43
N SER A 94 -0.61 -6.65 -15.70
CA SER A 94 -0.94 -5.49 -16.53
C SER A 94 -0.47 -4.17 -15.91
N LEU A 95 -0.54 -4.05 -14.58
CA LEU A 95 -0.07 -2.87 -13.84
C LEU A 95 1.46 -2.81 -13.74
N THR A 96 2.11 -3.93 -13.47
CA THR A 96 3.54 -3.99 -13.17
C THR A 96 4.43 -4.03 -14.42
N ALA A 97 3.91 -4.54 -15.55
CA ALA A 97 4.64 -4.57 -16.82
C ALA A 97 5.15 -3.19 -17.29
N PRO A 98 4.32 -2.13 -17.39
CA PRO A 98 4.82 -0.80 -17.79
C PRO A 98 5.76 -0.20 -16.75
N LEU A 99 5.53 -0.42 -15.45
CA LEU A 99 6.40 0.10 -14.38
C LEU A 99 7.80 -0.53 -14.42
N LYS A 100 7.88 -1.82 -14.75
CA LYS A 100 9.15 -2.52 -15.01
C LYS A 100 9.93 -1.86 -16.15
N VAL A 101 9.28 -1.58 -17.29
CA VAL A 101 9.92 -0.91 -18.45
C VAL A 101 10.46 0.46 -18.05
N SER A 102 9.70 1.19 -17.24
CA SER A 102 10.09 2.51 -16.72
C SER A 102 11.03 2.47 -15.51
N LYS A 103 11.45 1.28 -15.05
CA LYS A 103 12.30 1.08 -13.87
C LYS A 103 11.76 1.74 -12.59
N VAL A 104 10.45 1.75 -12.44
CA VAL A 104 9.77 2.27 -11.25
C VAL A 104 9.61 1.12 -10.24
N PRO A 105 10.28 1.17 -9.07
CA PRO A 105 10.09 0.18 -8.02
C PRO A 105 8.69 0.32 -7.42
N ILE A 106 8.11 -0.81 -7.02
CA ILE A 106 6.77 -0.85 -6.45
C ILE A 106 6.73 -1.75 -5.21
N PHE A 107 5.73 -1.50 -4.37
CA PHE A 107 5.31 -2.36 -3.28
C PHE A 107 3.83 -2.67 -3.47
N ALA A 108 3.48 -3.94 -3.67
CA ALA A 108 2.10 -4.35 -3.97
C ALA A 108 1.45 -5.02 -2.76
N LEU A 109 0.25 -4.57 -2.40
CA LEU A 109 -0.61 -5.20 -1.40
C LEU A 109 -1.94 -5.58 -2.04
N SER A 110 -2.36 -6.82 -1.84
CA SER A 110 -3.70 -7.31 -2.22
C SER A 110 -4.53 -7.50 -0.97
N THR A 111 -5.79 -7.08 -1.02
CA THR A 111 -6.78 -7.13 0.08
C THR A 111 -8.05 -7.81 -0.35
#